data_AF-A0A965RML8-F1
#
_entry.id   AF-A0A965RML8-F1
#
_cell.length_a   1.000
_cell.length_b   1.000
_cell.length_c   1.000
_cell.angle_alpha   90.00
_cell.angle_beta   90.00
_cell.angle_gamma   90.00
#
_symmetry.space_group_name_H-M   'P 1'
#
loop_
_entity.id
_entity.type
_entity.pdbx_description
1 polymer ?
#
loop_
_entity_poly.entity_id
_entity_poly.type
_entity_poly.pdbx_seq_one_letter_code
_entity_poly.pdbx_strand_id
1 'polypeptide(L)'
;YSGLGNNWTPNNFSVTAGAGNDSLIDSPTNGSQSDTGVGGEVRGNYCTWNPLANTAVTLSNGNLDGLTIASNALTRCNSAISVSSGKWYFEVLLNVAGTNTTVGIGQNQITSQYPGQDALSYVQELDNARKGNNDTFSSYGSTLAAGDVFMCAFDLNNSKIFFGKNGTWFNSSDPAAGTNPAYTLTSGTYCPITRP
;
A
#
# COMPACT_ATOMS: atom_id res chain seq x y z
N TYR A 1 -6.03 12.08 -38.75
CA TYR A 1 -6.38 12.38 -40.16
C TYR A 1 -5.18 13.00 -40.84
N SER A 2 -4.62 12.35 -41.86
CA SER A 2 -3.62 12.97 -42.75
C SER A 2 -4.25 13.26 -44.12
N GLY A 3 -3.77 14.31 -44.79
CA GLY A 3 -4.32 14.80 -46.06
C GLY A 3 -4.11 13.88 -47.28
N LEU A 4 -3.65 12.64 -47.08
CA LEU A 4 -3.43 11.64 -48.14
C LEU A 4 -4.44 10.49 -48.09
N GLY A 5 -5.50 10.58 -47.28
CA GLY A 5 -6.57 9.58 -47.26
C GLY A 5 -6.16 8.21 -46.71
N ASN A 6 -4.95 8.07 -46.15
CA ASN A 6 -4.47 6.84 -45.52
C ASN A 6 -5.02 6.72 -44.09
N ASN A 7 -6.34 6.71 -43.96
CA ASN A 7 -7.03 6.48 -42.69
C ASN A 7 -7.36 4.99 -42.61
N TRP A 8 -6.61 4.25 -41.80
CA TRP A 8 -6.98 2.88 -41.45
C TRP A 8 -8.35 2.95 -40.78
N THR A 9 -9.38 2.38 -41.40
CA THR A 9 -10.68 2.28 -40.76
C THR A 9 -10.50 1.35 -39.57
N PRO A 10 -10.75 1.79 -38.32
CA PRO A 10 -10.64 0.89 -37.18
C PRO A 10 -11.61 -0.27 -37.36
N ASN A 11 -11.10 -1.46 -37.66
CA ASN A 11 -11.89 -2.68 -37.73
C ASN A 11 -11.58 -3.48 -36.46
N ASN A 12 -12.60 -3.81 -35.68
CA ASN A 12 -12.48 -4.44 -34.36
C ASN A 12 -11.73 -3.64 -33.26
N PHE A 13 -11.43 -2.36 -33.46
CA PHE A 13 -10.99 -1.47 -32.39
C PHE A 13 -12.15 -0.61 -31.94
N SER A 14 -12.70 -0.89 -30.75
CA SER A 14 -13.67 -0.02 -30.09
C SER A 14 -12.93 1.06 -29.30
N VAL A 15 -13.49 2.26 -29.21
CA VAL A 15 -13.13 3.26 -28.17
C VAL A 15 -14.20 3.35 -27.08
N THR A 16 -15.26 2.56 -27.22
CA THR A 16 -16.36 2.42 -26.25
C THR A 16 -15.96 1.32 -25.26
N ALA A 17 -16.04 1.60 -23.96
CA ALA A 17 -15.75 0.65 -22.90
C ALA A 17 -16.59 -0.63 -23.08
N GLY A 18 -15.96 -1.81 -23.03
CA GLY A 18 -16.61 -3.11 -23.22
C GLY A 18 -15.62 -4.27 -23.25
N ALA A 19 -16.13 -5.50 -23.17
CA ALA A 19 -15.33 -6.75 -23.02
C ALA A 19 -14.39 -7.08 -24.19
N GLY A 20 -14.42 -6.30 -25.28
CA GLY A 20 -13.52 -6.44 -26.44
C GLY A 20 -12.28 -5.54 -26.38
N ASN A 21 -12.14 -4.70 -25.34
CA ASN A 21 -11.03 -3.78 -25.16
C ASN A 21 -10.26 -4.10 -23.88
N ASP A 22 -8.95 -4.30 -23.99
CA ASP A 22 -8.04 -4.33 -22.84
C ASP A 22 -7.59 -2.89 -22.53
N SER A 23 -8.48 -2.11 -21.92
CA SER A 23 -8.14 -0.79 -21.36
C SER A 23 -7.98 -0.95 -19.86
N LEU A 24 -6.74 -1.11 -19.42
CA LEU A 24 -6.41 -1.10 -18.00
C LEU A 24 -6.54 0.33 -17.46
N ILE A 25 -6.91 0.42 -16.19
CA ILE A 25 -6.94 1.65 -15.41
C ILE A 25 -5.53 2.15 -15.06
N ASP A 26 -4.52 1.28 -15.14
CA ASP A 26 -3.13 1.64 -14.86
C ASP A 26 -2.60 2.54 -15.98
N SER A 27 -2.30 3.79 -15.61
CA SER A 27 -1.90 4.84 -16.54
C SER A 27 -0.97 5.81 -15.83
N PRO A 28 0.10 6.32 -16.48
CA PRO A 28 0.99 7.32 -15.89
C PRO A 28 0.27 8.66 -15.62
N THR A 29 -0.96 8.81 -16.09
CA THR A 29 -1.81 9.99 -15.89
C THR A 29 -3.03 9.63 -15.05
N ASN A 30 -3.25 10.39 -13.97
CA ASN A 30 -4.46 10.31 -13.17
C ASN A 30 -5.67 10.73 -14.00
N GLY A 31 -6.74 9.94 -13.91
CA GLY A 31 -8.02 10.23 -14.54
C GLY A 31 -8.93 11.08 -13.68
N SER A 32 -10.13 11.33 -14.19
CA SER A 32 -11.16 12.17 -13.57
C SER A 32 -12.37 11.36 -13.10
N GLN A 33 -12.25 10.03 -13.01
CA GLN A 33 -13.33 9.17 -12.55
C GLN A 33 -13.60 9.36 -11.04
N SER A 34 -14.81 9.00 -10.61
CA SER A 34 -15.14 8.96 -9.18
C SER A 34 -14.46 7.76 -8.52
N ASP A 35 -13.88 7.97 -7.35
CA ASP A 35 -13.34 6.93 -6.47
C ASP A 35 -14.40 6.59 -5.41
N THR A 36 -14.72 5.30 -5.25
CA THR A 36 -15.61 4.80 -4.19
C THR A 36 -14.83 4.17 -3.03
N GLY A 37 -13.49 4.14 -3.12
CA GLY A 37 -12.60 3.57 -2.11
C GLY A 37 -12.38 2.06 -2.25
N VAL A 38 -12.95 1.43 -3.29
CA VAL A 38 -12.79 -0.01 -3.56
C VAL A 38 -11.46 -0.31 -4.25
N GLY A 39 -10.78 0.73 -4.75
CA GLY A 39 -9.55 0.60 -5.52
C GLY A 39 -9.84 0.15 -6.95
N GLY A 40 -8.98 0.55 -7.87
CA GLY A 40 -9.11 0.15 -9.27
C GLY A 40 -10.23 0.84 -10.07
N GLU A 41 -10.74 1.98 -9.63
CA GLU A 41 -11.86 2.69 -10.27
C GLU A 41 -11.41 3.91 -11.08
N VAL A 42 -10.28 4.51 -10.70
CA VAL A 42 -9.76 5.75 -11.27
C VAL A 42 -8.53 5.45 -12.10
N ARG A 43 -8.40 6.04 -13.30
CA ARG A 43 -7.14 5.85 -14.03
C ARG A 43 -5.99 6.45 -13.22
N GLY A 44 -4.85 5.79 -13.12
CA GLY A 44 -3.71 6.32 -12.38
C GLY A 44 -2.59 5.32 -12.22
N ASN A 45 -1.47 5.78 -11.69
CA ASN A 45 -0.33 4.93 -11.38
C ASN A 45 -0.54 4.31 -10.00
N TYR A 46 -1.07 3.09 -9.98
CA TYR A 46 -1.37 2.39 -8.74
C TYR A 46 -0.10 1.79 -8.13
N CYS A 47 0.10 2.00 -6.84
CA CYS A 47 1.12 1.27 -6.10
C CYS A 47 0.62 -0.16 -5.85
N THR A 48 1.22 -1.15 -6.53
CA THR A 48 0.91 -2.57 -6.33
C THR A 48 1.98 -3.26 -5.49
N TRP A 49 1.68 -4.44 -4.96
CA TRP A 49 2.69 -5.31 -4.38
C TRP A 49 3.69 -5.77 -5.45
N ASN A 50 4.96 -5.89 -5.06
CA ASN A 50 6.04 -6.23 -5.97
C ASN A 50 6.34 -7.74 -5.90
N PRO A 51 6.02 -8.53 -6.94
CA PRO A 51 6.31 -9.97 -6.96
C PRO A 51 7.81 -10.27 -6.91
N LEU A 52 8.68 -9.32 -7.26
CA LEU A 52 10.14 -9.47 -7.19
C LEU A 52 10.74 -9.14 -5.81
N ALA A 53 10.01 -8.40 -4.98
CA ALA A 53 10.42 -8.04 -3.61
C ALA A 53 9.46 -8.68 -2.58
N ASN A 54 9.29 -10.00 -2.74
CA ASN A 54 8.34 -10.84 -2.04
C ASN A 54 8.99 -12.18 -1.66
N THR A 55 8.73 -12.66 -0.45
CA THR A 55 9.29 -13.93 0.04
C THR A 55 8.30 -15.09 -0.01
N ALA A 56 7.04 -14.84 0.33
CA ALA A 56 6.06 -15.92 0.55
C ALA A 56 4.60 -15.48 0.40
N VAL A 57 4.34 -14.23 -0.02
CA VAL A 57 2.99 -13.70 -0.18
C VAL A 57 2.46 -14.12 -1.55
N THR A 58 1.30 -14.74 -1.60
CA THR A 58 0.60 -14.99 -2.86
C THR A 58 -0.09 -13.70 -3.29
N LEU A 59 0.24 -13.21 -4.47
CA LEU A 59 -0.31 -11.96 -5.02
C LEU A 59 -1.40 -12.25 -6.06
N SER A 60 -2.49 -11.48 -6.02
CA SER A 60 -3.61 -11.61 -6.96
C SER A 60 -4.22 -10.24 -7.30
N ASN A 61 -5.19 -10.21 -8.23
CA ASN A 61 -5.92 -9.01 -8.65
C ASN A 61 -4.99 -7.87 -9.08
N GLY A 62 -4.07 -8.16 -10.02
CA GLY A 62 -3.06 -7.18 -10.46
C GLY A 62 -2.05 -6.83 -9.38
N ASN A 63 -1.77 -7.77 -8.46
CA ASN A 63 -0.93 -7.58 -7.28
C ASN A 63 -1.45 -6.53 -6.30
N LEU A 64 -2.75 -6.26 -6.26
CA LEU A 64 -3.37 -5.42 -5.22
C LEU A 64 -3.70 -6.22 -3.95
N ASP A 65 -3.89 -7.53 -4.10
CA ASP A 65 -4.15 -8.43 -2.98
C ASP A 65 -2.90 -9.23 -2.63
N GLY A 66 -2.69 -9.43 -1.33
CA GLY A 66 -1.67 -10.30 -0.77
C GLY A 66 -2.27 -11.25 0.27
N LEU A 67 -1.94 -12.54 0.17
CA LEU A 67 -2.38 -13.57 1.09
C LEU A 67 -1.23 -14.52 1.41
N THR A 68 -1.03 -14.84 2.69
CA THR A 68 -0.10 -15.89 3.12
C THR A 68 -0.87 -17.02 3.80
N ILE A 69 -0.69 -18.25 3.32
CA ILE A 69 -1.37 -19.45 3.88
C ILE A 69 -0.38 -20.33 4.68
N ALA A 70 0.93 -20.09 4.55
CA ALA A 70 1.98 -20.85 5.21
C ALA A 70 2.58 -20.11 6.41
N SER A 71 2.92 -20.84 7.47
CA SER A 71 3.61 -20.29 8.65
C SER A 71 5.09 -20.05 8.36
N ASN A 72 5.41 -18.94 7.70
CA ASN A 72 6.80 -18.49 7.54
C ASN A 72 7.05 -17.25 8.41
N ALA A 73 7.99 -17.39 9.35
CA ALA A 73 8.35 -16.32 10.29
C ALA A 73 8.86 -15.05 9.59
N LEU A 74 9.41 -15.15 8.38
CA LEU A 74 10.05 -14.06 7.64
C LEU A 74 9.18 -13.53 6.48
N THR A 75 7.87 -13.78 6.51
CA THR A 75 6.96 -13.32 5.45
C THR A 75 6.98 -11.80 5.35
N ARG A 76 7.32 -11.29 4.16
CA ARG A 76 7.28 -9.88 3.77
C ARG A 76 7.02 -9.75 2.27
N CYS A 77 6.20 -8.77 1.91
CA CYS A 77 6.11 -8.24 0.57
C CYS A 77 6.26 -6.72 0.62
N ASN A 78 7.05 -6.18 -0.30
CA ASN A 78 7.23 -4.75 -0.50
C ASN A 78 6.42 -4.32 -1.73
N SER A 79 6.04 -3.06 -1.79
CA SER A 79 5.34 -2.51 -2.95
C SER A 79 6.31 -1.99 -4.02
N ALA A 80 5.79 -1.83 -5.24
CA ALA A 80 6.57 -1.48 -6.43
C ALA A 80 7.00 0.00 -6.46
N ILE A 81 6.30 0.87 -5.74
CA ILE A 81 6.60 2.31 -5.72
C ILE A 81 7.23 2.68 -4.39
N SER A 82 8.39 3.32 -4.46
CA SER A 82 9.08 3.90 -3.30
C SER A 82 9.23 5.41 -3.46
N VAL A 83 9.21 6.14 -2.35
CA VAL A 83 9.22 7.60 -2.30
C VAL A 83 10.23 8.09 -1.28
N SER A 84 10.90 9.21 -1.57
CA SER A 84 12.01 9.75 -0.75
C SER A 84 11.76 11.15 -0.19
N SER A 85 10.64 11.78 -0.57
CA SER A 85 10.23 13.12 -0.11
C SER A 85 8.73 13.30 -0.25
N GLY A 86 8.17 14.32 0.40
CA GLY A 86 6.75 14.67 0.28
C GLY A 86 5.87 14.00 1.34
N LYS A 87 4.56 14.19 1.18
CA LYS A 87 3.53 13.61 2.03
C LYS A 87 2.77 12.56 1.23
N TRP A 88 2.55 11.40 1.83
CA TRP A 88 1.98 10.24 1.17
C TRP A 88 0.98 9.55 2.08
N TYR A 89 0.04 8.87 1.46
CA TYR A 89 -1.03 8.14 2.12
C TYR A 89 -1.32 6.86 1.36
N PHE A 90 -1.60 5.79 2.09
CA PHE A 90 -2.19 4.58 1.53
C PHE A 90 -3.09 3.91 2.57
N GLU A 91 -3.99 3.08 2.06
CA GLU A 91 -4.90 2.25 2.84
C GLU A 91 -4.71 0.78 2.47
N VAL A 92 -5.02 -0.10 3.43
CA VAL A 92 -5.10 -1.55 3.19
C VAL A 92 -6.39 -2.06 3.82
N LEU A 93 -7.24 -2.66 2.99
CA LEU A 93 -8.42 -3.39 3.47
C LEU A 93 -7.99 -4.76 4.00
N LEU A 94 -8.33 -5.06 5.25
CA LEU A 94 -8.11 -6.38 5.82
C LEU A 94 -9.27 -7.31 5.41
N ASN A 95 -9.10 -8.10 4.35
CA ASN A 95 -10.14 -9.01 3.87
C ASN A 95 -10.36 -10.22 4.80
N VAL A 96 -9.29 -10.78 5.33
CA VAL A 96 -9.30 -11.94 6.23
C VAL A 96 -8.40 -11.65 7.40
N ALA A 97 -8.86 -11.91 8.63
CA ALA A 97 -8.04 -11.74 9.82
C ALA A 97 -6.99 -12.86 9.90
N GLY A 98 -5.72 -12.47 10.07
CA GLY A 98 -4.58 -13.37 10.26
C GLY A 98 -3.83 -13.06 11.55
N THR A 99 -2.94 -13.96 11.95
CA THR A 99 -2.08 -13.74 13.14
C THR A 99 -0.81 -13.01 12.77
N ASN A 100 -0.41 -12.06 13.61
CA ASN A 100 0.72 -11.17 13.38
C ASN A 100 0.67 -10.50 11.99
N THR A 101 -0.53 -10.08 11.58
CA THR A 101 -0.72 -9.38 10.31
C THR A 101 -0.07 -8.01 10.48
N THR A 102 0.96 -7.68 9.71
CA THR A 102 1.66 -6.39 9.85
C THR A 102 1.64 -5.59 8.56
N VAL A 103 1.43 -4.29 8.68
CA VAL A 103 1.43 -3.34 7.55
C VAL A 103 2.17 -2.08 7.97
N GLY A 104 2.92 -1.48 7.06
CA GLY A 104 3.60 -0.22 7.32
C GLY A 104 4.48 0.19 6.15
N ILE A 105 5.61 0.82 6.44
CA ILE A 105 6.61 1.20 5.43
C ILE A 105 7.99 0.65 5.78
N GLY A 106 8.82 0.44 4.76
CA GLY A 106 10.20 0.03 4.93
C GLY A 106 11.12 0.54 3.82
N GLN A 107 12.42 0.58 4.12
CA GLN A 107 13.46 0.90 3.15
C GLN A 107 14.06 -0.37 2.52
N ASN A 108 14.89 -0.17 1.49
CA ASN A 108 15.80 -1.16 0.88
C ASN A 108 15.15 -2.41 0.28
N GLN A 109 13.81 -2.47 0.19
CA GLN A 109 13.09 -3.59 -0.41
C GLN A 109 13.48 -4.96 0.20
N ILE A 110 13.79 -4.99 1.51
CA ILE A 110 14.23 -6.20 2.23
C ILE A 110 13.17 -7.30 2.13
N THR A 111 13.58 -8.55 1.94
CA THR A 111 12.69 -9.72 1.85
C THR A 111 13.04 -10.81 2.88
N SER A 112 14.25 -10.80 3.44
CA SER A 112 14.72 -11.83 4.39
C SER A 112 14.29 -11.60 5.86
N GLN A 113 13.39 -10.66 6.11
CA GLN A 113 12.94 -10.24 7.45
C GLN A 113 11.47 -9.85 7.40
N TYR A 114 10.71 -10.13 8.46
CA TYR A 114 9.32 -9.66 8.55
C TYR A 114 9.27 -8.14 8.76
N PRO A 115 8.17 -7.46 8.33
CA PRO A 115 7.97 -6.04 8.61
C PRO A 115 8.01 -5.75 10.12
N GLY A 116 8.84 -4.80 10.53
CA GLY A 116 9.06 -4.44 11.93
C GLY A 116 10.30 -5.09 12.57
N GLN A 117 10.88 -6.11 11.94
CA GLN A 117 12.10 -6.76 12.44
C GLN A 117 13.35 -5.91 12.21
N ASP A 118 13.45 -5.27 11.04
CA ASP A 118 14.59 -4.43 10.69
C ASP A 118 14.40 -2.99 11.19
N ALA A 119 15.51 -2.29 11.44
CA ALA A 119 15.52 -0.95 12.00
C ALA A 119 14.93 0.13 11.08
N LEU A 120 14.79 -0.15 9.78
CA LEU A 120 14.29 0.80 8.77
C LEU A 120 12.87 0.47 8.32
N SER A 121 12.17 -0.39 9.06
CA SER A 121 10.76 -0.70 8.89
C SER A 121 9.94 -0.20 10.09
N TYR A 122 8.81 0.44 9.80
CA TYR A 122 7.92 1.03 10.80
C TYR A 122 6.50 0.54 10.52
N VAL A 123 5.94 -0.24 11.42
CA VAL A 123 4.73 -1.03 11.14
C VAL A 123 3.71 -0.96 12.26
N GLN A 124 2.47 -1.27 11.90
CA GLN A 124 1.41 -1.66 12.81
C GLN A 124 1.16 -3.17 12.65
N GLU A 125 1.04 -3.87 13.77
CA GLU A 125 0.50 -5.22 13.87
C GLU A 125 -0.99 -5.13 14.18
N LEU A 126 -1.77 -5.62 13.23
CA LEU A 126 -3.19 -5.35 13.12
C LEU A 126 -4.02 -6.18 14.11
N ASP A 127 -3.62 -7.42 14.40
CA ASP A 127 -4.35 -8.34 15.29
C ASP A 127 -4.09 -8.08 16.77
N ASN A 128 -2.92 -7.52 17.12
CA ASN A 128 -2.50 -7.32 18.51
C ASN A 128 -2.46 -5.84 18.96
N ALA A 129 -2.83 -4.90 18.08
CA ALA A 129 -2.79 -3.46 18.37
C ALA A 129 -1.40 -3.01 18.86
N ARG A 130 -0.35 -3.39 18.14
CA ARG A 130 1.03 -3.03 18.46
C ARG A 130 1.66 -2.27 17.31
N LYS A 131 2.55 -1.34 17.62
CA LYS A 131 3.49 -0.78 16.64
C LYS A 131 4.85 -1.46 16.79
N GLY A 132 5.53 -1.71 15.67
CA GLY A 132 6.82 -2.41 15.61
C GLY A 132 7.90 -1.64 14.86
N ASN A 133 9.12 -1.66 15.38
CA ASN A 133 10.36 -1.23 14.73
C ASN A 133 11.56 -1.91 15.41
N ASN A 134 12.56 -2.34 14.63
CA ASN A 134 13.78 -2.98 15.14
C ASN A 134 13.50 -4.14 16.13
N ASP A 135 12.59 -5.02 15.75
CA ASP A 135 12.15 -6.19 16.52
C ASP A 135 11.58 -5.87 17.91
N THR A 136 11.16 -4.62 18.11
CA THR A 136 10.55 -4.15 19.35
C THR A 136 9.11 -3.75 19.09
N PHE A 137 8.19 -4.43 19.76
CA PHE A 137 6.75 -4.21 19.64
C PHE A 137 6.16 -3.67 20.93
N SER A 138 5.29 -2.67 20.83
CA SER A 138 4.63 -2.01 21.97
C SER A 138 3.19 -1.66 21.65
N SER A 139 2.32 -1.64 22.66
CA SER A 139 0.89 -1.33 22.48
C SER A 139 0.69 0.03 21.82
N TYR A 140 -0.12 0.08 20.76
CA TYR A 140 -0.46 1.29 20.04
C TYR A 140 -1.71 1.09 19.17
N GLY A 141 -2.67 2.02 19.28
CA GLY A 141 -3.90 1.98 18.50
C GLY A 141 -4.89 0.91 18.98
N SER A 142 -5.62 0.34 18.04
CA SER A 142 -6.61 -0.72 18.27
C SER A 142 -6.44 -1.86 17.28
N THR A 143 -7.08 -3.00 17.55
CA THR A 143 -7.04 -4.16 16.67
C THR A 143 -7.92 -3.94 15.44
N LEU A 144 -7.56 -4.58 14.33
CA LEU A 144 -8.36 -4.65 13.11
C LEU A 144 -8.91 -6.07 12.95
N ALA A 145 -10.13 -6.13 12.42
CA ALA A 145 -10.83 -7.35 12.03
C ALA A 145 -11.11 -7.33 10.52
N ALA A 146 -11.60 -8.44 9.99
CA ALA A 146 -12.01 -8.52 8.60
C ALA A 146 -13.04 -7.43 8.27
N GLY A 147 -12.82 -6.72 7.16
CA GLY A 147 -13.61 -5.57 6.70
C GLY A 147 -13.12 -4.21 7.20
N ASP A 148 -12.15 -4.15 8.12
CA ASP A 148 -11.55 -2.89 8.55
C ASP A 148 -10.49 -2.39 7.55
N VAL A 149 -10.39 -1.07 7.42
CA VAL A 149 -9.39 -0.39 6.62
C VAL A 149 -8.29 0.16 7.51
N PHE A 150 -7.08 -0.34 7.35
CA PHE A 150 -5.86 0.24 7.90
C PHE A 150 -5.47 1.48 7.12
N MET A 151 -5.08 2.54 7.83
CA MET A 151 -4.68 3.82 7.26
C MET A 151 -3.24 4.14 7.63
N CYS A 152 -2.42 4.55 6.66
CA CYS A 152 -1.06 4.99 6.90
C CYS A 152 -0.76 6.30 6.16
N ALA A 153 -0.50 7.37 6.92
CA ALA A 153 0.03 8.62 6.40
C ALA A 153 1.49 8.79 6.81
N PHE A 154 2.32 9.34 5.92
CA PHE A 154 3.70 9.65 6.25
C PHE A 154 4.18 10.92 5.54
N ASP A 155 4.92 11.74 6.27
CA ASP A 155 5.52 12.99 5.84
C ASP A 155 7.04 12.84 5.89
N LEU A 156 7.64 12.60 4.73
CA LEU A 156 9.10 12.44 4.60
C LEU A 156 9.85 13.77 4.66
N ASN A 157 9.15 14.90 4.51
CA ASN A 157 9.77 16.22 4.69
C ASN A 157 9.94 16.56 6.18
N ASN A 158 9.10 15.98 7.04
CA ASN A 158 9.14 16.18 8.49
C ASN A 158 9.50 14.90 9.27
N SER A 159 9.85 13.82 8.57
CA SER A 159 10.19 12.52 9.14
C SER A 159 9.14 11.95 10.10
N LYS A 160 7.86 11.94 9.72
CA LYS A 160 6.76 11.47 10.57
C LYS A 160 5.92 10.40 9.87
N ILE A 161 5.43 9.42 10.64
CA ILE A 161 4.46 8.43 10.20
C ILE A 161 3.31 8.34 11.21
N PHE A 162 2.11 8.07 10.70
CA PHE A 162 0.86 8.02 11.43
C PHE A 162 0.05 6.82 10.98
N PHE A 163 -0.61 6.17 11.94
CA PHE A 163 -1.47 5.02 11.67
C PHE A 163 -2.89 5.29 12.18
N GLY A 164 -3.85 4.69 11.50
CA GLY A 164 -5.25 4.77 11.88
C GLY A 164 -6.06 3.61 11.33
N LYS A 165 -7.36 3.66 11.61
CA LYS A 165 -8.35 2.67 11.21
C LYS A 165 -9.67 3.37 10.88
N ASN A 166 -10.33 2.98 9.79
CA ASN A 166 -11.70 3.40 9.43
C ASN A 166 -11.95 4.91 9.61
N GLY A 167 -11.10 5.76 9.02
CA GLY A 167 -11.21 7.22 9.10
C GLY A 167 -10.78 7.85 10.43
N THR A 168 -10.36 7.05 11.42
CA THR A 168 -9.89 7.54 12.74
C THR A 168 -8.40 7.28 12.94
N TRP A 169 -7.64 8.33 13.25
CA TRP A 169 -6.23 8.25 13.59
C TRP A 169 -6.00 7.73 15.01
N PHE A 170 -4.98 6.90 15.22
CA PHE A 170 -4.66 6.36 16.54
C PHE A 170 -4.02 7.41 17.45
N ASN A 171 -4.15 7.21 18.77
CA ASN A 171 -3.48 8.01 19.80
C ASN A 171 -3.70 9.53 19.67
N SER A 172 -4.90 9.94 19.25
CA SER A 172 -5.25 11.35 18.98
C SER A 172 -4.24 12.04 18.06
N SER A 173 -3.71 11.30 17.08
CA SER A 173 -2.77 11.85 16.11
C SER A 173 -3.47 12.64 15.02
N ASP A 174 -2.76 13.62 14.47
CA ASP A 174 -3.23 14.46 13.39
C ASP A 174 -2.10 14.57 12.35
N PRO A 175 -2.18 13.84 11.24
CA PRO A 175 -1.18 13.91 10.18
C PRO A 175 -1.16 15.25 9.44
N ALA A 176 -2.27 15.97 9.42
CA ALA A 176 -2.35 17.27 8.76
C ALA A 176 -1.62 18.35 9.57
N ALA A 177 -1.80 18.33 10.90
CA ALA A 177 -1.06 19.18 11.83
C ALA A 177 0.34 18.63 12.19
N GLY A 178 0.60 17.35 11.89
CA GLY A 178 1.84 16.66 12.19
C GLY A 178 2.05 16.36 13.68
N THR A 179 0.98 16.12 14.45
CA THR A 179 1.04 15.91 15.91
C THR A 179 0.84 14.44 16.29
N ASN A 180 1.50 14.03 17.39
CA ASN A 180 1.48 12.66 17.94
C ASN A 180 1.81 11.53 16.91
N PRO A 181 2.90 11.64 16.13
CA PRO A 181 3.25 10.60 15.16
C PRO A 181 3.50 9.24 15.85
N ALA A 182 3.22 8.15 15.13
CA ALA A 182 3.54 6.79 15.58
C ALA A 182 5.05 6.61 15.75
N TYR A 183 5.84 7.15 14.80
CA TYR A 183 7.30 7.19 14.82
C TYR A 183 7.86 8.45 14.19
N THR A 184 9.10 8.78 14.59
CA THR A 184 10.00 9.63 13.81
C THR A 184 10.82 8.74 12.88
N LEU A 185 10.79 9.06 11.59
CA LEU A 185 11.48 8.32 10.54
C LEU A 185 12.95 8.75 10.42
N THR A 186 13.78 7.84 9.94
CA THR A 186 15.11 8.20 9.42
C THR A 186 15.00 8.69 7.99
N SER A 187 16.01 9.41 7.49
CA SER A 187 16.05 9.77 6.07
C SER A 187 16.17 8.51 5.21
N GLY A 188 15.50 8.49 4.06
CA GLY A 188 15.63 7.41 3.11
C GLY A 188 14.45 7.32 2.15
N THR A 189 14.44 6.21 1.40
CA THR A 189 13.42 5.91 0.40
C THR A 189 12.53 4.80 0.93
N TYR A 190 11.26 5.10 1.14
CA TYR A 190 10.29 4.20 1.76
C TYR A 190 9.26 3.70 0.75
N CYS A 191 8.85 2.45 0.92
CA CYS A 191 7.72 1.86 0.22
C CYS A 191 6.77 1.22 1.25
N PRO A 192 5.46 1.13 0.94
CA PRO A 192 4.55 0.25 1.65
C PRO A 192 5.08 -1.19 1.71
N ILE A 193 4.92 -1.83 2.86
CA ILE A 193 5.29 -3.23 3.12
C ILE A 193 4.18 -3.94 3.89
N THR A 194 4.07 -5.25 3.72
CA THR A 194 3.08 -6.08 4.42
C THR A 194 3.60 -7.48 4.74
N ARG A 195 3.03 -8.05 5.79
CA ARG A 195 2.96 -9.48 6.11
C ARG A 195 1.47 -9.79 6.31
N PRO A 196 0.79 -10.24 5.24
CA PRO A 196 -0.62 -10.60 5.27
C PRO A 196 -0.82 -12.02 5.79
#